data_AF-A0A4U6T7W5-F1
#
_entry.id   AF-A0A4U6T7W5-F1
#
_cell.length_a   1.000
_cell.length_b   1.000
_cell.length_c   1.000
_cell.angle_alpha   90.00
_cell.angle_beta   90.00
_cell.angle_gamma   90.00
#
_symmetry.space_group_name_H-M   'P 1'
#
loop_
_entity.id
_entity.type
_entity.pdbx_description
1 polymer ?
#
loop_
_entity_poly.entity_id
_entity_poly.type
_entity_poly.pdbx_seq_one_letter_code
_entity_poly.pdbx_strand_id
1 'polypeptide(L)'
;MCFCGPGTKYPDRPVAEACGFKTIFPAKPDDPKLTDWKTPDLENVFTTNRSKLGWCNVVPEDAYSSKVKYKEECDCKYDGLWGQFCETRVECSCINQCSGHGHCRGGFCQCDSGYFGIDCSIPSAHSLAHDLPSWLHPPVNLPDLKIVNSTSINVKAIVQKKRPLIYVYDLPAEFDNHLLEGRHFKFQCVNRIYDGRNRTLWTQQLYGAQMALYESILASPHRTLNGDEADYFYVPVLDSCLITRSDDAPHLLMPRDLRLRSYHALEYYRMAYDHIAQQYPYWNRTSGRDHIWFFSWDEGACYAPREIWNSMMLVHWGNTNTKHKNSTSAYWADNWDHIPLDRRGNHPCFDPRKDLVLPAWKEPDPGAIWLKLWARPRINRTTLFYFNGNLGPAYEGGRPEDTYSMGIRQKLAAEFGSTPNKQGNLGRQYATDVTVTYLRTEKYYEELASSVFCGVLPGDGWSGRMEDSMLQGCIPVIIQSVYKKMTSQTS
;
A
#
# COMPACT_ATOMS: atom_id res chain seq x y z
N MET A 1 -14.02 13.29 6.57
CA MET A 1 -14.84 12.38 7.39
C MET A 1 -16.17 13.05 7.66
N CYS A 2 -17.28 12.38 7.32
CA CYS A 2 -18.62 12.83 7.68
C CYS A 2 -19.04 12.20 9.02
N PHE A 3 -19.86 12.90 9.79
CA PHE A 3 -20.40 12.41 11.06
C PHE A 3 -21.92 12.49 11.05
N CYS A 4 -22.57 11.64 11.85
CA CYS A 4 -24.02 11.61 11.99
C CYS A 4 -24.61 12.93 12.50
N GLY A 5 -23.84 13.67 13.29
CA GLY A 5 -24.15 15.05 13.67
C GLY A 5 -25.22 15.18 14.77
N PRO A 6 -25.46 16.43 15.21
CA PRO A 6 -26.35 16.73 16.34
C PRO A 6 -27.78 16.23 16.11
N GLY A 7 -28.45 15.79 17.19
CA GLY A 7 -29.83 15.29 17.14
C GLY A 7 -29.98 13.80 16.79
N THR A 8 -28.87 13.13 16.47
CA THR A 8 -28.82 11.68 16.35
C THR A 8 -28.45 11.02 17.69
N LYS A 9 -28.69 9.71 17.81
CA LYS A 9 -28.33 8.90 18.98
C LYS A 9 -26.81 8.82 19.17
N TYR A 10 -26.05 8.86 18.07
CA TYR A 10 -24.59 8.86 18.08
C TYR A 10 -24.05 10.00 17.22
N PRO A 11 -24.04 11.25 17.72
CA PRO A 11 -23.62 12.41 16.93
C PRO A 11 -22.21 12.30 16.34
N ASP A 12 -21.28 11.74 17.12
CA ASP A 12 -19.88 11.58 16.73
C ASP A 12 -19.61 10.27 15.99
N ARG A 13 -20.64 9.48 15.65
CA ARG A 13 -20.46 8.28 14.84
C ARG A 13 -20.06 8.70 13.42
N PRO A 14 -18.91 8.24 12.91
CA PRO A 14 -18.55 8.48 11.53
C PRO A 14 -19.54 7.79 10.59
N VAL A 15 -19.79 8.45 9.48
CA VAL A 15 -20.65 7.92 8.41
C VAL A 15 -19.84 8.00 7.11
N ALA A 16 -19.70 6.87 6.42
CA ALA A 16 -19.03 6.84 5.12
C ALA A 16 -19.79 7.76 4.15
N GLU A 17 -19.10 8.46 3.26
CA GLU A 17 -19.71 9.45 2.35
C GLU A 17 -20.88 8.86 1.55
N ALA A 18 -20.66 7.67 0.99
CA ALA A 18 -21.67 6.91 0.25
C ALA A 18 -22.93 6.58 1.06
N CYS A 19 -22.83 6.50 2.39
CA CYS A 19 -23.94 6.15 3.26
C CYS A 19 -25.01 7.24 3.34
N GLY A 20 -24.64 8.49 3.06
CA GLY A 20 -25.58 9.62 2.98
C GLY A 20 -26.46 9.58 1.74
N PHE A 21 -26.27 8.61 0.85
CA PHE A 21 -26.92 8.51 -0.45
C PHE A 21 -27.67 7.18 -0.61
N LYS A 22 -28.61 7.16 -1.56
CA LYS A 22 -29.39 5.96 -1.83
C LYS A 22 -28.54 4.92 -2.53
N THR A 23 -28.85 3.66 -2.23
CA THR A 23 -28.17 2.51 -2.81
C THR A 23 -28.93 2.04 -4.03
N ILE A 24 -28.24 1.99 -5.17
CA ILE A 24 -28.74 1.37 -6.39
C ILE A 24 -28.59 -0.13 -6.20
N PHE A 25 -29.73 -0.80 -6.04
CA PHE A 25 -29.74 -2.25 -5.95
C PHE A 25 -29.42 -2.83 -7.32
N PRO A 26 -28.44 -3.73 -7.38
CA PRO A 26 -28.07 -4.36 -8.64
C PRO A 26 -29.20 -5.22 -9.18
N ALA A 27 -29.22 -5.41 -10.50
CA ALA A 27 -30.17 -6.32 -11.15
C ALA A 27 -29.91 -7.80 -10.80
N LYS A 28 -28.68 -8.15 -10.39
CA LYS A 28 -28.29 -9.48 -9.92
C LYS A 28 -27.85 -9.41 -8.45
N PRO A 29 -28.14 -10.43 -7.62
CA PRO A 29 -27.81 -10.42 -6.19
C PRO A 29 -26.32 -10.23 -5.86
N ASP A 30 -25.42 -10.71 -6.72
CA ASP A 30 -23.97 -10.75 -6.48
C ASP A 30 -23.20 -9.57 -7.07
N ASP A 31 -23.87 -8.70 -7.84
CA ASP A 31 -23.25 -7.50 -8.38
C ASP A 31 -23.02 -6.46 -7.25
N PRO A 32 -22.01 -5.59 -7.36
CA PRO A 32 -21.75 -4.59 -6.34
C PRO A 32 -22.92 -3.60 -6.24
N LYS A 33 -23.41 -3.37 -5.02
CA LYS A 33 -24.33 -2.27 -4.70
C LYS A 33 -23.63 -0.95 -5.05
N LEU A 34 -24.23 -0.15 -5.93
CA LEU A 34 -23.68 1.15 -6.32
C LEU A 34 -24.35 2.28 -5.52
N THR A 35 -23.62 3.37 -5.33
CA THR A 35 -24.16 4.56 -4.67
C THR A 35 -24.76 5.52 -5.69
N ASP A 36 -26.01 5.94 -5.50
CA ASP A 36 -26.60 7.05 -6.23
C ASP A 36 -26.19 8.38 -5.60
N TRP A 37 -25.02 8.87 -5.99
CA TRP A 37 -24.45 10.14 -5.52
C TRP A 37 -25.34 11.37 -5.81
N LYS A 38 -26.42 11.24 -6.59
CA LYS A 38 -27.36 12.34 -6.86
C LYS A 38 -28.53 12.37 -5.89
N THR A 39 -28.84 11.26 -5.23
CA THR A 39 -30.04 11.11 -4.41
C THR A 39 -29.67 10.88 -2.94
N PRO A 40 -29.82 11.89 -2.07
CA PRO A 40 -29.52 11.73 -0.65
C PRO A 40 -30.52 10.80 0.04
N ASP A 41 -30.07 10.04 1.04
CA ASP A 41 -30.86 9.07 1.81
C ASP A 41 -31.15 9.58 3.24
N LEU A 42 -31.65 10.81 3.32
CA LEU A 42 -31.86 11.53 4.59
C LEU A 42 -32.87 10.84 5.52
N GLU A 43 -33.81 10.06 5.00
CA GLU A 43 -34.81 9.40 5.83
C GLU A 43 -34.30 8.12 6.49
N ASN A 44 -33.51 7.32 5.77
CA ASN A 44 -33.12 6.00 6.25
C ASN A 44 -31.86 6.09 7.09
N VAL A 45 -30.85 6.88 6.70
CA VAL A 45 -29.57 6.96 7.44
C VAL A 45 -29.77 7.38 8.90
N PHE A 46 -30.75 8.24 9.18
CA PHE A 46 -31.11 8.71 10.53
C PHE A 46 -32.29 7.96 11.16
N THR A 47 -32.84 6.90 10.55
CA THR A 47 -34.05 6.26 11.09
C THR A 47 -33.78 5.43 12.34
N THR A 48 -34.77 5.36 13.24
CA THR A 48 -34.86 4.38 14.34
C THR A 48 -35.86 3.25 14.03
N ASN A 49 -36.52 3.28 12.87
CA ASN A 49 -37.53 2.31 12.50
C ASN A 49 -36.89 0.96 12.17
N ARG A 50 -37.26 -0.10 12.91
CA ARG A 50 -36.71 -1.46 12.77
C ARG A 50 -36.89 -2.06 11.37
N SER A 51 -37.90 -1.59 10.61
CA SER A 51 -38.20 -2.05 9.26
C SER A 51 -37.42 -1.33 8.17
N LYS A 52 -36.74 -0.22 8.48
CA LYS A 52 -35.93 0.58 7.55
C LYS A 52 -34.42 0.34 7.82
N LEU A 53 -33.59 0.61 6.81
CA LEU A 53 -32.13 0.46 6.93
C LEU A 53 -31.53 1.70 7.60
N GLY A 54 -31.26 1.62 8.91
CA GLY A 54 -30.67 2.72 9.67
C GLY A 54 -29.15 2.75 9.67
N TRP A 55 -28.57 3.87 10.10
CA TRP A 55 -27.14 3.93 10.47
C TRP A 55 -26.90 4.75 11.74
N CYS A 56 -27.18 6.04 11.70
CA CYS A 56 -26.80 7.00 12.73
C CYS A 56 -27.51 6.79 14.06
N ASN A 57 -28.71 6.22 14.02
CA ASN A 57 -29.51 5.95 15.21
C ASN A 57 -29.56 4.46 15.60
N VAL A 58 -28.84 3.60 14.87
CA VAL A 58 -28.81 2.15 15.12
C VAL A 58 -27.96 1.84 16.34
N VAL A 59 -28.52 1.06 17.26
CA VAL A 59 -27.79 0.50 18.41
C VAL A 59 -27.03 -0.73 17.93
N PRO A 60 -25.69 -0.79 18.08
CA PRO A 60 -24.88 -1.92 17.59
C PRO A 60 -25.37 -3.27 18.12
N GLU A 61 -25.73 -3.37 19.40
CA GLU A 61 -26.20 -4.61 20.03
C GLU A 61 -27.51 -5.12 19.42
N ASP A 62 -28.41 -4.22 19.03
CA ASP A 62 -29.66 -4.57 18.36
C ASP A 62 -29.40 -5.04 16.92
N ALA A 63 -28.40 -4.47 16.25
CA ALA A 63 -27.99 -4.92 14.92
C ALA A 63 -27.32 -6.30 14.96
N TYR A 64 -26.40 -6.52 15.91
CA TYR A 64 -25.71 -7.80 16.12
C TYR A 64 -26.65 -8.93 16.54
N SER A 65 -27.76 -8.59 17.21
CA SER A 65 -28.84 -9.54 17.53
C SER A 65 -29.96 -9.58 16.49
N SER A 66 -29.75 -8.99 15.30
CA SER A 66 -30.68 -8.98 14.17
C SER A 66 -32.08 -8.41 14.48
N LYS A 67 -32.20 -7.53 15.49
CA LYS A 67 -33.47 -6.88 15.87
C LYS A 67 -33.81 -5.66 15.02
N VAL A 68 -32.81 -5.11 14.34
CA VAL A 68 -32.93 -3.94 13.47
C VAL A 68 -32.17 -4.19 12.18
N LYS A 69 -32.60 -3.54 11.10
CA LYS A 69 -31.87 -3.53 9.84
C LYS A 69 -30.98 -2.30 9.75
N TYR A 70 -29.86 -2.43 9.05
CA TYR A 70 -28.91 -1.34 8.85
C TYR A 70 -28.35 -1.35 7.44
N LYS A 71 -27.77 -0.21 7.04
CA LYS A 71 -27.07 -0.07 5.76
C LYS A 71 -25.70 -0.75 5.86
N GLU A 72 -25.61 -2.00 5.42
CA GLU A 72 -24.37 -2.81 5.45
C GLU A 72 -23.23 -2.17 4.64
N GLU A 73 -23.57 -1.41 3.61
CA GLU A 73 -22.64 -0.67 2.74
C GLU A 73 -21.92 0.50 3.45
N CYS A 74 -22.37 0.85 4.65
CA CYS A 74 -21.84 1.96 5.45
C CYS A 74 -20.75 1.53 6.44
N ASP A 75 -20.21 0.32 6.32
CA ASP A 75 -19.22 -0.31 7.20
C ASP A 75 -18.11 0.63 7.71
N CYS A 76 -17.48 0.27 8.83
CA CYS A 76 -16.48 1.13 9.45
C CYS A 76 -15.16 1.20 8.66
N LYS A 77 -15.00 2.28 7.90
CA LYS A 77 -13.86 2.53 7.00
C LYS A 77 -12.70 3.30 7.61
N TYR A 78 -12.89 3.89 8.79
CA TYR A 78 -11.95 4.85 9.34
C TYR A 78 -10.91 4.19 10.25
N ASP A 79 -9.67 4.67 10.18
CA ASP A 79 -8.57 4.19 11.02
C ASP A 79 -8.76 4.64 12.49
N GLY A 80 -8.23 3.87 13.44
CA GLY A 80 -8.46 4.08 14.87
C GLY A 80 -9.88 3.71 15.34
N LEU A 81 -10.71 3.14 14.46
CA LEU A 81 -12.06 2.69 14.77
C LEU A 81 -12.33 1.27 14.25
N TRP A 82 -13.11 0.52 15.02
CA TRP A 82 -13.49 -0.86 14.76
C TRP A 82 -14.97 -1.12 15.09
N GLY A 83 -15.46 -2.27 14.64
CA GLY A 83 -16.86 -2.67 14.72
C GLY A 83 -17.63 -2.30 13.46
N GLN A 84 -18.84 -2.85 13.30
CA GLN A 84 -19.67 -2.57 12.13
C GLN A 84 -19.98 -1.07 12.04
N PHE A 85 -20.21 -0.40 13.17
CA PHE A 85 -20.67 1.00 13.26
C PHE A 85 -19.59 1.96 13.75
N CYS A 86 -18.31 1.58 13.68
CA CYS A 86 -17.19 2.32 14.27
C CYS A 86 -17.33 2.60 15.77
N GLU A 87 -18.03 1.72 16.50
CA GLU A 87 -18.34 1.93 17.92
C GLU A 87 -17.18 1.63 18.87
N THR A 88 -16.16 0.90 18.40
CA THR A 88 -14.99 0.54 19.20
C THR A 88 -13.81 1.41 18.81
N ARG A 89 -13.20 2.12 19.76
CA ARG A 89 -11.92 2.82 19.54
C ARG A 89 -10.77 1.83 19.60
N VAL A 90 -9.87 1.92 18.63
CA VAL A 90 -8.66 1.11 18.52
C VAL A 90 -7.46 2.00 18.23
N GLU A 91 -6.26 1.45 18.33
CA GLU A 91 -5.05 2.13 17.87
C GLU A 91 -5.17 2.53 16.40
N CYS A 92 -4.76 3.76 16.07
CA CYS A 92 -4.58 4.19 14.70
C CYS A 92 -3.17 3.85 14.23
N SER A 93 -2.98 3.83 12.92
CA SER A 93 -1.73 3.40 12.28
C SER A 93 -0.82 4.61 12.06
N CYS A 94 0.23 4.74 12.87
CA CYS A 94 1.32 5.69 12.63
C CYS A 94 2.63 4.98 12.31
N ILE A 95 3.53 5.70 11.64
CA ILE A 95 4.89 5.24 11.32
C ILE A 95 5.58 4.80 12.62
N ASN A 96 6.04 3.54 12.66
CA ASN A 96 6.68 2.88 13.82
C ASN A 96 5.91 3.03 15.15
N GLN A 97 4.60 3.32 15.08
CA GLN A 97 3.80 3.70 16.23
C GLN A 97 4.46 4.71 17.16
N CYS A 98 4.98 5.77 16.55
CA CYS A 98 5.63 6.89 17.24
C CYS A 98 6.79 6.42 18.14
N SER A 99 7.37 5.25 17.84
CA SER A 99 8.48 4.62 18.56
C SER A 99 8.25 4.50 20.08
N GLY A 100 6.99 4.56 20.54
CA GLY A 100 6.65 4.60 21.96
C GLY A 100 6.90 5.94 22.67
N HIS A 101 7.23 7.00 21.94
CA HIS A 101 7.59 8.34 22.45
C HIS A 101 6.64 9.44 21.93
N GLY A 102 5.37 9.09 21.75
CA GLY A 102 4.35 10.04 21.31
C GLY A 102 2.97 9.41 21.19
N HIS A 103 1.98 10.26 20.95
CA HIS A 103 0.60 9.85 20.72
C HIS A 103 0.29 9.83 19.22
N CYS A 104 -0.16 8.69 18.70
CA CYS A 104 -0.62 8.58 17.31
C CYS A 104 -1.98 9.28 17.12
N ARG A 105 -2.06 10.18 16.14
CA ARG A 105 -3.24 10.97 15.77
C ARG A 105 -3.57 10.71 14.31
N GLY A 106 -4.25 9.60 14.03
CA GLY A 106 -4.78 9.30 12.70
C GLY A 106 -3.73 9.05 11.61
N GLY A 107 -2.45 8.86 11.95
CA GLY A 107 -1.35 8.78 10.98
C GLY A 107 -0.20 9.74 11.29
N PHE A 108 -0.47 10.78 12.09
CA PHE A 108 0.53 11.73 12.57
C PHE A 108 1.00 11.40 13.99
N CYS A 109 2.32 11.46 14.24
CA CYS A 109 2.87 11.27 15.58
C CYS A 109 3.03 12.60 16.32
N GLN A 110 2.23 12.79 17.37
CA GLN A 110 2.40 13.88 18.32
C GLN A 110 3.45 13.47 19.37
N CYS A 111 4.70 13.86 19.16
CA CYS A 111 5.81 13.44 20.02
C CYS A 111 5.73 14.00 21.43
N ASP A 112 6.18 13.19 22.39
CA ASP A 112 6.40 13.60 23.77
C ASP A 112 7.53 14.63 23.86
N SER A 113 7.55 15.37 24.97
CA SER A 113 8.56 16.41 25.16
C SER A 113 9.98 15.84 25.06
N GLY A 114 10.77 16.41 24.16
CA GLY A 114 12.15 16.00 23.94
C GLY A 114 12.32 14.81 22.99
N TYR A 115 11.29 14.41 22.25
CA TYR A 115 11.40 13.48 21.13
C TYR A 115 10.92 14.15 19.83
N PHE A 116 11.52 13.78 18.70
CA PHE A 116 11.31 14.41 17.40
C PHE A 116 11.37 13.39 16.25
N GLY A 117 11.10 13.90 15.04
CA GLY A 117 11.04 13.12 13.81
C GLY A 117 9.65 12.55 13.58
N ILE A 118 9.42 12.05 12.36
CA ILE A 118 8.11 11.57 11.89
C ILE A 118 7.51 10.45 12.75
N ASP A 119 8.36 9.69 13.44
CA ASP A 119 7.99 8.58 14.31
C ASP A 119 8.50 8.75 15.74
N CYS A 120 8.84 9.97 16.16
CA CYS A 120 9.34 10.30 17.49
C CYS A 120 10.56 9.47 17.97
N SER A 121 11.33 8.91 17.03
CA SER A 121 12.52 8.09 17.34
C SER A 121 13.76 8.92 17.70
N ILE A 122 13.75 10.24 17.50
CA ILE A 122 14.93 11.09 17.68
C ILE A 122 14.86 11.78 19.06
N PRO A 123 15.71 11.40 20.04
CA PRO A 123 15.75 12.07 21.32
C PRO A 123 16.45 13.44 21.22
N SER A 124 15.99 14.39 22.03
CA SER A 124 16.63 15.66 22.28
C SER A 124 17.87 15.50 23.17
N ALA A 125 18.77 16.48 23.15
CA ALA A 125 19.91 16.52 24.06
C ALA A 125 19.51 16.52 25.56
N HIS A 126 18.29 16.96 25.90
CA HIS A 126 17.78 17.00 27.28
C HIS A 126 17.22 15.65 27.74
N SER A 127 16.60 14.88 26.85
CA SER A 127 16.01 13.57 27.18
C SER A 127 17.08 12.51 27.46
N LEU A 128 18.21 12.57 26.75
CA LEU A 128 19.37 11.69 26.98
C LEU A 128 20.00 11.85 28.38
N ALA A 129 19.75 12.99 29.06
CA ALA A 129 20.25 13.25 30.39
C ALA A 129 19.30 12.80 31.52
N HIS A 130 18.00 12.64 31.24
CA HIS A 130 16.97 12.34 32.26
C HIS A 130 16.44 10.90 32.23
N ASP A 131 16.50 10.20 31.09
CA ASP A 131 15.88 8.87 30.92
C ASP A 131 16.84 7.67 31.09
N LEU A 132 18.07 7.86 31.60
CA LEU A 132 18.99 6.73 31.80
C LEU A 132 18.67 5.97 33.10
N PRO A 133 18.22 4.70 33.05
CA PRO A 133 17.99 3.95 34.27
C PRO A 133 19.31 3.57 34.95
N SER A 134 19.32 3.61 36.29
CA SER A 134 20.50 3.49 37.16
C SER A 134 21.30 2.18 37.03
N TRP A 135 20.80 1.17 36.31
CA TRP A 135 21.50 -0.09 36.05
C TRP A 135 22.33 -0.10 34.75
N LEU A 136 22.33 1.01 34.00
CA LEU A 136 23.22 1.23 32.84
C LEU A 136 24.51 1.99 33.20
N HIS A 137 24.78 2.26 34.48
CA HIS A 137 26.08 2.80 34.90
C HIS A 137 27.19 1.73 34.70
N PRO A 138 28.18 1.94 33.83
CA PRO A 138 29.39 1.12 33.85
C PRO A 138 30.13 1.35 35.17
N PRO A 139 30.95 0.40 35.66
CA PRO A 139 31.71 0.57 36.89
C PRO A 139 32.85 1.56 36.63
N VAL A 140 32.53 2.85 36.69
CA VAL A 140 33.49 3.93 36.59
C VAL A 140 33.52 4.59 37.96
N ASN A 141 34.65 4.50 38.65
CA ASN A 141 34.95 5.34 39.82
C ASN A 141 34.83 6.80 39.38
N LEU A 142 33.71 7.46 39.72
CA LEU A 142 33.54 8.90 39.61
C LEU A 142 33.90 9.54 40.95
N PRO A 143 34.80 10.54 41.00
CA PRO A 143 34.91 11.42 42.16
C PRO A 143 33.62 12.23 42.31
N ASP A 144 33.25 12.51 43.56
CA ASP A 144 32.05 13.26 43.99
C ASP A 144 31.69 14.44 43.06
N LEU A 145 30.61 14.29 42.28
CA LEU A 145 29.96 15.39 41.57
C LEU A 145 28.88 16.01 42.46
N LYS A 146 29.32 16.63 43.56
CA LYS A 146 28.61 17.78 44.12
C LYS A 146 29.33 19.01 43.58
N ILE A 147 28.56 19.89 42.92
CA ILE A 147 28.98 21.12 42.24
C ILE A 147 29.35 20.87 40.76
N VAL A 148 28.48 21.24 39.82
CA VAL A 148 28.78 22.17 38.69
C VAL A 148 27.47 22.50 37.95
N ASN A 149 27.27 23.79 37.72
CA ASN A 149 26.17 24.44 37.01
C ASN A 149 26.14 24.16 35.49
N SER A 150 24.93 24.16 34.93
CA SER A 150 24.55 24.65 33.59
C SER A 150 25.58 24.54 32.46
N THR A 151 26.05 23.34 32.14
CA THR A 151 26.78 23.09 30.88
C THR A 151 26.25 21.82 30.24
N SER A 152 25.98 21.90 28.94
CA SER A 152 25.41 20.86 28.10
C SER A 152 26.25 19.58 28.14
N ILE A 153 25.74 18.56 28.84
CA ILE A 153 26.33 17.22 28.83
C ILE A 153 25.92 16.55 27.52
N ASN A 154 26.89 16.39 26.61
CA ASN A 154 26.71 15.68 25.35
C ASN A 154 26.74 14.16 25.61
N VAL A 155 25.61 13.59 26.02
CA VAL A 155 25.45 12.14 26.20
C VAL A 155 25.41 11.50 24.81
N LYS A 156 26.52 10.92 24.37
CA LYS A 156 26.54 10.04 23.18
C LYS A 156 25.81 8.74 23.54
N ALA A 157 24.51 8.67 23.26
CA ALA A 157 23.88 7.38 23.01
C ALA A 157 24.54 6.77 21.77
N ILE A 158 25.44 5.81 21.98
CA ILE A 158 26.13 5.12 20.87
C ILE A 158 25.16 4.08 20.33
N VAL A 159 24.28 4.50 19.42
CA VAL A 159 23.60 3.55 18.53
C VAL A 159 24.67 3.00 17.59
N GLN A 160 24.86 1.68 17.57
CA GLN A 160 25.85 1.03 16.70
C GLN A 160 25.41 1.17 15.24
N LYS A 161 25.92 2.20 14.56
CA LYS A 161 25.64 2.44 13.14
C LYS A 161 26.26 1.35 12.28
N LYS A 162 25.51 0.87 11.29
CA LYS A 162 25.94 -0.17 10.35
C LYS A 162 25.92 0.40 8.94
N ARG A 163 27.04 0.30 8.20
CA ARG A 163 27.08 0.70 6.79
C ARG A 163 26.31 -0.28 5.90
N PRO A 164 25.69 0.18 4.79
CA PRO A 164 25.66 1.57 4.34
C PRO A 164 24.80 2.45 5.26
N LEU A 165 25.18 3.72 5.43
CA LEU A 165 24.42 4.71 6.18
C LEU A 165 23.40 5.40 5.27
N ILE A 166 22.15 5.48 5.73
CA ILE A 166 21.04 6.05 4.98
C ILE A 166 20.53 7.27 5.74
N TYR A 167 20.64 8.44 5.13
CA TYR A 167 19.95 9.63 5.63
C TYR A 167 18.52 9.64 5.08
N VAL A 168 17.54 9.83 5.95
CA VAL A 168 16.14 9.98 5.55
C VAL A 168 15.82 11.47 5.56
N TYR A 169 15.35 12.01 4.44
CA TYR A 169 14.92 13.41 4.39
C TYR A 169 13.74 13.67 5.32
N ASP A 170 13.79 14.81 6.01
CA ASP A 170 12.65 15.39 6.69
C ASP A 170 11.91 16.27 5.67
N LEU A 171 10.79 15.76 5.17
CA LEU A 171 9.99 16.46 4.16
C LEU A 171 8.85 17.23 4.82
N PRO A 172 8.36 18.30 4.19
CA PRO A 172 7.12 18.94 4.59
C PRO A 172 5.94 17.96 4.66
N ALA A 173 5.02 18.21 5.59
CA ALA A 173 3.94 17.28 5.95
C ALA A 173 3.02 16.90 4.78
N GLU A 174 2.94 17.72 3.72
CA GLU A 174 2.19 17.39 2.51
C GLU A 174 2.70 16.14 1.78
N PHE A 175 3.98 15.78 1.88
CA PHE A 175 4.56 14.64 1.18
C PHE A 175 4.40 13.31 1.93
N ASP A 176 4.09 13.35 3.23
CA ASP A 176 3.95 12.19 4.09
C ASP A 176 2.73 12.25 5.03
N ASN A 177 2.79 13.01 6.11
CA ASN A 177 1.85 12.99 7.23
C ASN A 177 0.42 13.33 6.79
N HIS A 178 0.22 14.31 5.92
CA HIS A 178 -1.12 14.67 5.42
C HIS A 178 -1.75 13.55 4.57
N LEU A 179 -0.93 12.73 3.91
CA LEU A 179 -1.41 11.57 3.17
C LEU A 179 -1.90 10.48 4.13
N LEU A 180 -1.24 10.31 5.28
CA LEU A 180 -1.60 9.34 6.33
C LEU A 180 -2.76 9.80 7.23
N GLU A 181 -2.73 11.06 7.71
CA GLU A 181 -3.76 11.63 8.60
C GLU A 181 -5.14 11.70 7.93
N GLY A 182 -5.17 11.99 6.64
CA GLY A 182 -6.42 12.16 5.90
C GLY A 182 -6.99 10.87 5.28
N ARG A 183 -6.45 9.68 5.60
CA ARG A 183 -6.87 8.43 4.92
C ARG A 183 -8.38 8.22 5.04
N HIS A 184 -9.04 8.12 3.89
CA HIS A 184 -10.48 7.88 3.83
C HIS A 184 -10.82 6.41 4.16
N PHE A 185 -9.97 5.48 3.73
CA PHE A 185 -10.13 4.03 3.94
C PHE A 185 -8.93 3.45 4.69
N LYS A 186 -9.19 2.84 5.86
CA LYS A 186 -8.16 2.38 6.81
C LYS A 186 -7.19 1.32 6.26
N PHE A 187 -7.55 0.62 5.19
CA PHE A 187 -6.70 -0.40 4.57
C PHE A 187 -5.76 0.15 3.48
N GLN A 188 -5.96 1.39 3.02
CA GLN A 188 -5.13 1.97 1.98
C GLN A 188 -3.75 2.37 2.52
N CYS A 189 -2.74 2.14 1.67
CA CYS A 189 -1.36 2.62 1.79
C CYS A 189 -0.60 2.26 3.07
N VAL A 190 -1.10 1.35 3.91
CA VAL A 190 -0.44 0.88 5.13
C VAL A 190 -0.25 -0.64 5.11
N ASN A 191 0.79 -1.11 5.78
CA ASN A 191 1.10 -2.54 5.96
C ASN A 191 0.34 -3.18 7.13
N ARG A 192 -0.17 -2.40 8.08
CA ARG A 192 -0.93 -2.89 9.25
C ARG A 192 -2.02 -1.94 9.72
N ILE A 193 -2.98 -2.48 10.47
CA ILE A 193 -4.00 -1.79 11.27
C ILE A 193 -4.22 -2.54 12.60
N TYR A 194 -5.23 -2.16 13.37
CA TYR A 194 -5.54 -2.75 14.68
C TYR A 194 -6.98 -3.25 14.75
N ASP A 195 -7.16 -4.43 15.35
CA ASP A 195 -8.49 -5.00 15.61
C ASP A 195 -9.13 -4.43 16.89
N GLY A 196 -10.37 -4.84 17.18
CA GLY A 196 -11.10 -4.43 18.39
C GLY A 196 -10.45 -4.79 19.73
N ARG A 197 -9.30 -5.49 19.74
CA ARG A 197 -8.48 -5.82 20.91
C ARG A 197 -7.09 -5.19 20.83
N ASN A 198 -6.88 -4.21 19.94
CA ASN A 198 -5.58 -3.60 19.63
C ASN A 198 -4.49 -4.61 19.22
N ARG A 199 -4.88 -5.74 18.63
CA ARG A 199 -3.91 -6.65 18.02
C ARG A 199 -3.61 -6.18 16.61
N THR A 200 -2.35 -6.26 16.21
CA THR A 200 -1.92 -5.96 14.85
C THR A 200 -2.61 -6.89 13.86
N LEU A 201 -3.30 -6.30 12.89
CA LEU A 201 -3.77 -6.96 11.69
C LEU A 201 -2.90 -6.48 10.53
N TRP A 202 -2.16 -7.40 9.92
CA TRP A 202 -1.40 -7.09 8.71
C TRP A 202 -2.37 -6.97 7.54
N THR A 203 -2.19 -5.92 6.73
CA THR A 203 -3.04 -5.72 5.55
C THR A 203 -2.57 -6.61 4.41
N GLN A 204 -3.48 -6.91 3.49
CA GLN A 204 -3.17 -7.59 2.24
C GLN A 204 -2.91 -6.60 1.09
N GLN A 205 -2.70 -5.32 1.40
CA GLN A 205 -2.47 -4.30 0.40
C GLN A 205 -1.03 -4.37 -0.09
N LEU A 206 -0.84 -4.81 -1.33
CA LEU A 206 0.48 -5.02 -1.94
C LEU A 206 1.39 -3.79 -1.84
N TYR A 207 0.80 -2.60 -1.94
CA TYR A 207 1.49 -1.32 -1.89
C TYR A 207 1.92 -0.88 -0.48
N GLY A 208 1.55 -1.64 0.55
CA GLY A 208 2.07 -1.43 1.92
C GLY A 208 3.59 -1.62 2.03
N ALA A 209 4.26 -2.08 0.96
CA ALA A 209 5.71 -2.30 0.93
C ALA A 209 6.49 -1.00 1.18
N GLN A 210 5.97 0.12 0.69
CA GLN A 210 6.56 1.44 0.90
C GLN A 210 6.58 1.81 2.37
N MET A 211 5.47 1.62 3.10
CA MET A 211 5.41 1.88 4.53
C MET A 211 6.32 0.92 5.30
N ALA A 212 6.28 -0.37 4.96
CA ALA A 212 7.13 -1.36 5.62
C ALA A 212 8.63 -1.04 5.46
N LEU A 213 9.07 -0.64 4.26
CA LEU A 213 10.46 -0.24 4.01
C LEU A 213 10.79 1.05 4.76
N TYR A 214 9.90 2.04 4.72
CA TYR A 214 10.14 3.33 5.37
C TYR A 214 10.33 3.16 6.89
N GLU A 215 9.41 2.46 7.54
CA GLU A 215 9.47 2.09 8.95
C GLU A 215 10.74 1.31 9.30
N SER A 216 11.08 0.33 8.45
CA SER A 216 12.29 -0.48 8.63
C SER A 216 13.56 0.36 8.57
N ILE A 217 13.67 1.29 7.61
CA ILE A 217 14.82 2.20 7.53
C ILE A 217 14.90 3.05 8.79
N LEU A 218 13.77 3.65 9.22
CA LEU A 218 13.69 4.52 10.39
C LEU A 218 14.14 3.83 11.69
N ALA A 219 13.81 2.54 11.85
CA ALA A 219 14.16 1.73 13.01
C ALA A 219 15.52 0.99 12.88
N SER A 220 16.16 1.05 11.72
CA SER A 220 17.39 0.27 11.46
C SER A 220 18.67 0.94 11.98
N PRO A 221 19.71 0.16 12.29
CA PRO A 221 21.05 0.71 12.56
C PRO A 221 21.73 1.32 11.32
N HIS A 222 21.10 1.24 10.14
CA HIS A 222 21.56 1.88 8.92
C HIS A 222 21.19 3.36 8.85
N ARG A 223 20.18 3.81 9.61
CA ARG A 223 19.78 5.23 9.59
C ARG A 223 20.84 6.12 10.21
N THR A 224 21.09 7.25 9.58
CA THR A 224 21.84 8.37 10.16
C THR A 224 21.03 9.66 10.15
N LEU A 225 21.24 10.47 11.18
CA LEU A 225 20.71 11.84 11.27
C LEU A 225 21.70 12.89 10.75
N ASN A 226 22.91 12.47 10.38
CA ASN A 226 23.93 13.34 9.81
C ASN A 226 24.11 13.00 8.33
N GLY A 227 23.60 13.87 7.45
CA GLY A 227 23.71 13.67 6.00
C GLY A 227 25.15 13.76 5.47
N ASP A 228 26.10 14.32 6.23
CA ASP A 228 27.51 14.40 5.79
C ASP A 228 28.25 13.06 5.83
N GLU A 229 27.79 12.11 6.65
CA GLU A 229 28.36 10.76 6.73
C GLU A 229 27.55 9.71 5.95
N ALA A 230 26.42 10.12 5.36
CA ALA A 230 25.51 9.22 4.67
C ALA A 230 26.13 8.65 3.38
N ASP A 231 25.88 7.37 3.13
CA ASP A 231 26.21 6.69 1.87
C ASP A 231 25.08 6.84 0.85
N TYR A 232 23.84 6.91 1.33
CA TYR A 232 22.63 7.06 0.53
C TYR A 232 21.62 7.99 1.20
N PHE A 233 20.73 8.56 0.39
CA PHE A 233 19.65 9.44 0.83
C PHE A 233 18.29 8.86 0.43
N TYR A 234 17.46 8.48 1.40
CA TYR A 234 16.10 8.00 1.13
C TYR A 234 15.12 9.17 1.16
N VAL A 235 14.28 9.27 0.13
CA VAL A 235 13.26 10.32 0.01
C VAL A 235 11.85 9.73 0.25
N PRO A 236 11.20 10.05 1.38
CA PRO A 236 9.97 9.36 1.80
C PRO A 236 8.68 9.95 1.19
N VAL A 237 8.58 10.00 -0.14
CA VAL A 237 7.31 10.35 -0.82
C VAL A 237 6.40 9.12 -0.85
N LEU A 238 5.20 9.20 -0.24
CA LEU A 238 4.25 8.07 -0.13
C LEU A 238 3.33 7.93 -1.35
N ASP A 239 3.90 7.51 -2.49
CA ASP A 239 3.22 7.44 -3.79
C ASP A 239 1.96 6.58 -3.82
N SER A 240 2.00 5.40 -3.20
CA SER A 240 0.83 4.52 -3.12
C SER A 240 -0.32 5.17 -2.36
N CYS A 241 0.00 5.95 -1.32
CA CYS A 241 -1.00 6.70 -0.59
C CYS A 241 -1.55 7.84 -1.42
N LEU A 242 -0.68 8.60 -2.10
CA LEU A 242 -1.12 9.64 -3.00
C LEU A 242 -2.03 9.12 -4.13
N ILE A 243 -1.66 8.02 -4.79
CA ILE A 243 -2.45 7.46 -5.90
C ILE A 243 -3.81 6.96 -5.39
N THR A 244 -3.85 6.21 -4.29
CA THR A 244 -5.13 5.76 -3.71
C THR A 244 -6.01 6.92 -3.27
N ARG A 245 -5.42 8.04 -2.86
CA ARG A 245 -6.15 9.22 -2.37
C ARG A 245 -6.47 10.27 -3.42
N SER A 246 -5.84 10.21 -4.60
CA SER A 246 -6.08 11.17 -5.68
C SER A 246 -7.53 11.15 -6.18
N ASP A 247 -8.26 10.05 -5.96
CA ASP A 247 -9.66 9.91 -6.33
C ASP A 247 -10.63 10.41 -5.23
N ASP A 248 -10.19 10.45 -3.96
CA ASP A 248 -11.08 10.55 -2.80
C ASP A 248 -10.78 11.77 -1.88
N ALA A 249 -9.77 12.58 -2.19
CA ALA A 249 -9.32 13.67 -1.31
C ALA A 249 -9.50 15.08 -1.93
N PRO A 250 -10.45 15.90 -1.45
CA PRO A 250 -10.73 17.23 -1.99
C PRO A 250 -9.64 18.29 -1.74
N HIS A 251 -8.62 17.99 -0.93
CA HIS A 251 -7.44 18.85 -0.76
C HIS A 251 -6.27 18.44 -1.66
N LEU A 252 -6.38 17.28 -2.33
CA LEU A 252 -5.42 16.77 -3.31
C LEU A 252 -5.92 17.02 -4.75
N LEU A 253 -6.79 18.03 -4.94
CA LEU A 253 -7.47 18.30 -6.20
C LEU A 253 -6.47 18.60 -7.31
N MET A 254 -6.41 17.68 -8.28
CA MET A 254 -5.73 17.91 -9.55
C MET A 254 -6.42 19.06 -10.32
N PRO A 255 -5.66 19.95 -10.98
CA PRO A 255 -6.19 20.81 -12.03
C PRO A 255 -7.02 19.98 -13.02
N ARG A 256 -8.21 20.49 -13.40
CA ARG A 256 -9.25 19.71 -14.13
C ARG A 256 -8.79 19.19 -15.48
N ASP A 257 -7.73 19.77 -16.03
CA ASP A 257 -7.10 19.50 -17.32
C ASP A 257 -6.17 18.26 -17.31
N LEU A 258 -5.77 17.74 -16.15
CA LEU A 258 -4.84 16.60 -16.04
C LEU A 258 -5.28 15.58 -14.97
N ARG A 259 -6.42 14.91 -15.18
CA ARG A 259 -6.98 13.90 -14.26
C ARG A 259 -6.29 12.53 -14.32
N LEU A 260 -4.96 12.48 -14.42
CA LEU A 260 -4.21 11.23 -14.38
C LEU A 260 -3.50 11.13 -13.03
N ARG A 261 -3.79 10.08 -12.26
CA ARG A 261 -3.15 9.82 -10.96
C ARG A 261 -1.63 9.65 -11.11
N SER A 262 -1.20 9.06 -12.21
CA SER A 262 0.23 8.93 -12.58
C SER A 262 0.89 10.30 -12.78
N TYR A 263 0.22 11.24 -13.47
CA TYR A 263 0.70 12.61 -13.62
C TYR A 263 0.75 13.32 -12.26
N HIS A 264 -0.27 13.15 -11.43
CA HIS A 264 -0.29 13.75 -10.11
C HIS A 264 0.84 13.24 -9.21
N ALA A 265 1.09 11.94 -9.24
CA ALA A 265 2.22 11.33 -8.55
C ALA A 265 3.55 11.91 -9.03
N LEU A 266 3.74 12.04 -10.35
CA LEU A 266 4.90 12.70 -10.94
C LEU A 266 5.12 14.09 -10.33
N GLU A 267 4.08 14.92 -10.27
CA GLU A 267 4.19 16.27 -9.72
C GLU A 267 4.60 16.30 -8.26
N TYR A 268 4.09 15.37 -7.46
CA TYR A 268 4.49 15.24 -6.06
C TYR A 268 5.98 14.89 -5.91
N TYR A 269 6.47 13.94 -6.70
CA TYR A 269 7.92 13.65 -6.72
C TYR A 269 8.74 14.86 -7.16
N ARG A 270 8.28 15.60 -8.18
CA ARG A 270 8.96 16.80 -8.68
C ARG A 270 9.00 17.90 -7.62
N MET A 271 7.90 18.11 -6.90
CA MET A 271 7.82 19.08 -5.80
C MET A 271 8.73 18.69 -4.62
N ALA A 272 8.80 17.40 -4.27
CA ALA A 272 9.72 16.91 -3.24
C ALA A 272 11.18 17.11 -3.66
N TYR A 273 11.49 16.86 -4.94
CA TYR A 273 12.80 17.19 -5.53
C TYR A 273 13.10 18.69 -5.43
N ASP A 274 12.18 19.56 -5.84
CA ASP A 274 12.37 21.02 -5.79
C ASP A 274 12.67 21.47 -4.35
N HIS A 275 11.93 20.94 -3.37
CA HIS A 275 12.18 21.19 -1.95
C HIS A 275 13.58 20.72 -1.52
N ILE A 276 13.95 19.48 -1.85
CA ILE A 276 15.27 18.91 -1.50
C ILE A 276 16.40 19.73 -2.11
N ALA A 277 16.32 20.03 -3.41
CA ALA A 277 17.35 20.76 -4.14
C ALA A 277 17.53 22.19 -3.63
N GLN A 278 16.48 22.81 -3.08
CA GLN A 278 16.52 24.16 -2.53
C GLN A 278 16.97 24.21 -1.06
N GLN A 279 16.51 23.26 -0.23
CA GLN A 279 16.69 23.33 1.23
C GLN A 279 17.90 22.52 1.73
N TYR A 280 18.38 21.55 0.96
CA TYR A 280 19.42 20.63 1.40
C TYR A 280 20.66 20.66 0.49
N PRO A 281 21.88 20.57 1.06
CA PRO A 281 23.11 20.65 0.28
C PRO A 281 23.51 19.31 -0.39
N TYR A 282 22.75 18.25 -0.16
CA TYR A 282 23.17 16.88 -0.50
C TYR A 282 22.92 16.50 -1.95
N TRP A 283 21.83 16.99 -2.56
CA TRP A 283 21.45 16.61 -3.93
C TRP A 283 22.55 16.88 -4.96
N ASN A 284 23.12 18.09 -4.91
CA ASN A 284 24.11 18.54 -5.88
C ASN A 284 25.48 17.85 -5.76
N ARG A 285 25.73 17.08 -4.69
CA ARG A 285 27.00 16.35 -4.50
C ARG A 285 27.23 15.29 -5.57
N THR A 286 26.15 14.62 -5.97
CA THR A 286 26.18 13.52 -6.93
C THR A 286 25.22 13.73 -8.10
N SER A 287 24.49 14.85 -8.08
CA SER A 287 23.33 15.11 -8.95
C SER A 287 22.25 14.03 -8.79
N GLY A 288 21.98 13.62 -7.54
CA GLY A 288 20.94 12.65 -7.20
C GLY A 288 21.32 11.17 -7.28
N ARG A 289 22.55 10.80 -7.68
CA ARG A 289 22.92 9.37 -7.89
C ARG A 289 22.90 8.53 -6.62
N ASP A 290 23.07 9.15 -5.46
CA ASP A 290 23.00 8.52 -4.14
C ASP A 290 21.61 8.65 -3.49
N HIS A 291 20.62 9.17 -4.22
CA HIS A 291 19.24 9.28 -3.77
C HIS A 291 18.42 8.05 -4.15
N ILE A 292 17.52 7.66 -3.26
CA ILE A 292 16.66 6.49 -3.39
C ILE A 292 15.20 6.95 -3.33
N TRP A 293 14.44 6.59 -4.37
CA TRP A 293 13.02 6.90 -4.51
C TRP A 293 12.23 5.61 -4.68
N PHE A 294 11.10 5.46 -4.00
CA PHE A 294 10.28 4.25 -4.11
C PHE A 294 9.00 4.55 -4.89
N PHE A 295 8.84 3.88 -6.03
CA PHE A 295 7.64 3.81 -6.84
C PHE A 295 6.96 2.45 -6.65
N SER A 296 6.07 2.39 -5.67
CA SER A 296 5.44 1.13 -5.26
C SER A 296 4.18 0.79 -6.07
N TRP A 297 3.67 1.69 -6.91
CA TRP A 297 2.46 1.41 -7.69
C TRP A 297 2.71 0.52 -8.93
N ASP A 298 1.62 0.08 -9.57
CA ASP A 298 1.61 -0.97 -10.59
C ASP A 298 2.56 -0.74 -11.79
N GLU A 299 2.67 0.50 -12.26
CA GLU A 299 3.52 0.90 -13.39
C GLU A 299 4.94 1.37 -12.95
N GLY A 300 5.28 1.24 -11.67
CA GLY A 300 6.59 1.59 -11.11
C GLY A 300 7.05 3.01 -11.49
N ALA A 301 8.34 3.16 -11.81
CA ALA A 301 8.93 4.47 -12.16
C ALA A 301 8.63 4.94 -13.59
N CYS A 302 7.62 4.38 -14.26
CA CYS A 302 7.22 4.86 -15.58
C CYS A 302 6.83 6.32 -15.60
N TYR A 303 6.18 6.83 -14.55
CA TYR A 303 5.79 8.22 -14.42
C TYR A 303 6.79 9.05 -13.60
N ALA A 304 8.02 8.58 -13.38
CA ALA A 304 9.01 9.37 -12.67
C ALA A 304 9.29 10.71 -13.40
N PRO A 305 9.45 11.83 -12.68
CA PRO A 305 9.85 13.09 -13.29
C PRO A 305 11.31 13.04 -13.74
N ARG A 306 11.63 13.76 -14.81
CA ARG A 306 12.99 13.76 -15.40
C ARG A 306 14.06 14.21 -14.42
N GLU A 307 13.71 15.11 -13.50
CA GLU A 307 14.62 15.72 -12.53
C GLU A 307 15.27 14.69 -11.61
N ILE A 308 14.55 13.63 -11.25
CA ILE A 308 15.04 12.63 -10.31
C ILE A 308 15.61 11.38 -10.99
N TRP A 309 15.52 11.27 -12.32
CA TRP A 309 15.83 10.03 -13.03
C TRP A 309 17.27 9.50 -12.83
N ASN A 310 18.22 10.39 -12.53
CA ASN A 310 19.60 10.01 -12.24
C ASN A 310 19.77 9.22 -10.92
N SER A 311 18.72 9.21 -10.08
CA SER A 311 18.67 8.52 -8.79
C SER A 311 18.37 7.03 -8.93
N MET A 312 18.48 6.29 -7.84
CA MET A 312 18.04 4.90 -7.74
C MET A 312 16.53 4.81 -7.54
N MET A 313 15.85 4.06 -8.41
CA MET A 313 14.43 3.76 -8.30
C MET A 313 14.23 2.38 -7.67
N LEU A 314 13.48 2.33 -6.60
CA LEU A 314 12.89 1.10 -6.08
C LEU A 314 11.53 0.94 -6.73
N VAL A 315 11.28 -0.18 -7.39
CA VAL A 315 10.04 -0.42 -8.15
C VAL A 315 9.49 -1.81 -7.89
N HIS A 316 8.21 -2.04 -8.15
CA HIS A 316 7.68 -3.42 -8.29
C HIS A 316 7.72 -3.92 -9.75
N TRP A 317 7.94 -3.02 -10.72
CA TRP A 317 7.93 -3.33 -12.14
C TRP A 317 9.22 -2.95 -12.88
N GLY A 318 10.00 -3.95 -13.28
CA GLY A 318 11.29 -3.77 -13.98
C GLY A 318 11.19 -3.53 -15.50
N ASN A 319 10.27 -2.69 -15.97
CA ASN A 319 10.07 -2.44 -17.40
C ASN A 319 11.16 -1.53 -18.00
N THR A 320 12.01 -2.07 -18.87
CA THR A 320 13.09 -1.30 -19.54
C THR A 320 12.63 -0.50 -20.77
N ASN A 321 11.33 -0.41 -21.03
CA ASN A 321 10.72 0.14 -22.25
C ASN A 321 11.11 -0.57 -23.56
N THR A 322 11.82 -1.69 -23.49
CA THR A 322 12.18 -2.47 -24.68
C THR A 322 10.99 -3.27 -25.21
N LYS A 323 10.18 -3.83 -24.31
CA LYS A 323 8.96 -4.59 -24.63
C LYS A 323 7.70 -3.73 -24.53
N HIS A 324 7.60 -2.90 -23.51
CA HIS A 324 6.41 -2.09 -23.20
C HIS A 324 6.78 -0.61 -23.24
N LYS A 325 6.60 0.01 -24.41
CA LYS A 325 6.87 1.44 -24.65
C LYS A 325 5.73 2.37 -24.26
N ASN A 326 4.59 1.78 -23.93
CA ASN A 326 3.35 2.45 -23.55
C ASN A 326 2.85 1.83 -22.24
N SER A 327 1.98 2.56 -21.56
CA SER A 327 1.29 2.13 -20.35
C SER A 327 0.59 0.79 -20.57
N THR A 328 0.76 -0.11 -19.60
CA THR A 328 0.13 -1.44 -19.61
C THR A 328 -1.12 -1.53 -18.74
N SER A 329 -1.37 -0.49 -17.93
CA SER A 329 -2.53 -0.38 -17.08
C SER A 329 -3.82 -0.32 -17.90
N ALA A 330 -4.77 -1.16 -17.50
CA ALA A 330 -6.15 -1.06 -17.97
C ALA A 330 -6.95 0.01 -17.22
N TYR A 331 -6.39 0.60 -16.16
CA TYR A 331 -7.02 1.71 -15.45
C TYR A 331 -6.63 3.05 -16.08
N TRP A 332 -7.59 3.70 -16.73
CA TRP A 332 -7.36 4.92 -17.52
C TRP A 332 -6.65 6.04 -16.75
N ALA A 333 -6.92 6.18 -15.44
CA ALA A 333 -6.34 7.26 -14.64
C ALA A 333 -4.86 7.01 -14.28
N ASP A 334 -4.39 5.77 -14.39
CA ASP A 334 -2.97 5.42 -14.15
C ASP A 334 -2.15 5.46 -15.45
N ASN A 335 -2.80 5.68 -16.59
CA ASN A 335 -2.14 5.73 -17.87
C ASN A 335 -1.11 6.88 -17.92
N TRP A 336 0.13 6.57 -18.28
CA TRP A 336 1.22 7.55 -18.35
C TRP A 336 1.58 8.02 -19.76
N ASP A 337 0.94 7.49 -20.81
CA ASP A 337 1.29 7.77 -22.22
C ASP A 337 1.14 9.26 -22.58
N HIS A 338 0.23 9.94 -21.90
CA HIS A 338 -0.08 11.35 -22.14
C HIS A 338 0.71 12.32 -21.26
N ILE A 339 1.62 11.83 -20.41
CA ILE A 339 2.49 12.69 -19.64
C ILE A 339 3.51 13.36 -20.59
N PRO A 340 3.57 14.70 -20.66
CA PRO A 340 4.49 15.42 -21.53
C PRO A 340 5.96 15.10 -21.27
N LEU A 341 6.75 15.02 -22.33
CA LEU A 341 8.18 14.70 -22.25
C LEU A 341 9.01 15.77 -21.52
N ASP A 342 8.56 17.01 -21.47
CA ASP A 342 9.20 18.07 -20.67
C ASP A 342 9.02 17.86 -19.15
N ARG A 343 8.03 17.04 -18.74
CA ARG A 343 7.82 16.65 -17.33
C ARG A 343 8.50 15.33 -17.01
N ARG A 344 8.19 14.29 -17.77
CA ARG A 344 8.73 12.95 -17.55
C ARG A 344 10.17 12.80 -18.03
N GLY A 345 10.53 13.44 -19.13
CA GLY A 345 11.78 13.17 -19.84
C GLY A 345 11.69 11.95 -20.74
N ASN A 346 12.80 11.67 -21.43
CA ASN A 346 12.94 10.55 -22.35
C ASN A 346 13.80 9.44 -21.71
N HIS A 347 13.26 8.81 -20.66
CA HIS A 347 13.93 7.72 -19.94
C HIS A 347 13.08 6.44 -19.95
N PRO A 348 13.69 5.24 -19.76
CA PRO A 348 12.92 4.01 -19.60
C PRO A 348 12.18 4.00 -18.25
N CYS A 349 11.25 3.09 -18.00
CA CYS A 349 10.66 2.96 -16.67
C CYS A 349 11.58 2.30 -15.63
N PHE A 350 12.65 1.63 -16.09
CA PHE A 350 13.62 0.92 -15.25
C PHE A 350 14.99 0.86 -15.95
N ASP A 351 16.06 1.22 -15.25
CA ASP A 351 17.45 1.01 -15.67
C ASP A 351 18.12 -0.07 -14.78
N PRO A 352 18.39 -1.28 -15.32
CA PRO A 352 18.95 -2.39 -14.54
C PRO A 352 20.36 -2.13 -13.98
N ARG A 353 21.02 -1.04 -14.37
CA ARG A 353 22.35 -0.67 -13.86
C ARG A 353 22.28 0.08 -12.53
N LYS A 354 21.13 0.66 -12.19
CA LYS A 354 20.96 1.50 -10.99
C LYS A 354 19.71 1.20 -10.18
N ASP A 355 18.65 0.69 -10.79
CA ASP A 355 17.34 0.50 -10.17
C ASP A 355 17.17 -0.91 -9.61
N LEU A 356 16.28 -1.05 -8.62
CA LEU A 356 16.02 -2.32 -7.93
C LEU A 356 14.54 -2.68 -7.99
N VAL A 357 14.25 -3.94 -8.35
CA VAL A 357 12.90 -4.51 -8.24
C VAL A 357 12.75 -5.09 -6.84
N LEU A 358 11.79 -4.58 -6.08
CA LEU A 358 11.45 -5.06 -4.74
C LEU A 358 10.18 -5.90 -4.76
N PRO A 359 10.06 -6.90 -3.86
CA PRO A 359 8.81 -7.61 -3.68
C PRO A 359 7.74 -6.69 -3.08
N ALA A 360 6.48 -6.95 -3.39
CA ALA A 360 5.38 -6.27 -2.70
C ALA A 360 5.18 -6.76 -1.27
N TRP A 361 4.36 -6.02 -0.55
CA TRP A 361 3.95 -6.40 0.78
C TRP A 361 3.12 -7.68 0.75
N LYS A 362 3.51 -8.58 1.65
CA LYS A 362 2.80 -9.82 1.92
C LYS A 362 2.55 -9.88 3.41
N GLU A 363 1.33 -10.25 3.76
CA GLU A 363 0.99 -10.60 5.13
C GLU A 363 2.00 -11.65 5.62
N PRO A 364 2.68 -11.40 6.75
CA PRO A 364 3.57 -12.39 7.35
C PRO A 364 2.75 -13.63 7.76
N ASP A 365 2.75 -14.66 6.92
CA ASP A 365 2.14 -15.96 7.22
C ASP A 365 3.21 -16.94 7.75
N PRO A 366 3.30 -17.15 9.08
CA PRO A 366 4.26 -18.10 9.64
C PRO A 366 3.94 -19.55 9.27
N GLY A 367 2.70 -19.88 8.89
CA GLY A 367 2.29 -21.24 8.53
C GLY A 367 3.05 -21.78 7.33
N ALA A 368 3.17 -20.99 6.26
CA ALA A 368 3.97 -21.36 5.09
C ALA A 368 5.44 -21.64 5.44
N ILE A 369 6.00 -20.83 6.37
CA ILE A 369 7.36 -20.97 6.90
C ILE A 369 7.53 -22.24 7.73
N TRP A 370 6.62 -22.48 8.68
CA TRP A 370 6.70 -23.63 9.58
C TRP A 370 6.47 -24.96 8.87
N LEU A 371 5.56 -24.98 7.90
CA LEU A 371 5.27 -26.17 7.09
C LEU A 371 6.38 -26.50 6.07
N LYS A 372 7.36 -25.61 5.89
CA LYS A 372 8.48 -25.75 4.95
C LYS A 372 7.99 -26.16 3.56
N LEU A 373 6.92 -25.52 3.08
CA LEU A 373 6.25 -25.89 1.84
C LEU A 373 7.20 -25.85 0.63
N TRP A 374 8.18 -24.94 0.62
CA TRP A 374 9.23 -24.89 -0.39
C TRP A 374 10.07 -26.17 -0.49
N ALA A 375 10.20 -26.92 0.61
CA ALA A 375 11.00 -28.15 0.66
C ALA A 375 10.21 -29.38 0.19
N ARG A 376 8.95 -29.23 -0.24
CA ARG A 376 8.13 -30.36 -0.71
C ARG A 376 8.80 -31.03 -1.92
N PRO A 377 9.08 -32.35 -1.86
CA PRO A 377 9.73 -33.08 -2.96
C PRO A 377 8.94 -33.01 -4.26
N ARG A 378 9.65 -32.98 -5.40
CA ARG A 378 9.03 -32.93 -6.73
C ARG A 378 8.04 -34.07 -6.99
N ILE A 379 8.30 -35.27 -6.47
CA ILE A 379 7.41 -36.44 -6.62
C ILE A 379 6.04 -36.26 -5.95
N ASN A 380 5.94 -35.33 -4.98
CA ASN A 380 4.71 -35.00 -4.27
C ASN A 380 4.00 -33.76 -4.86
N ARG A 381 4.46 -33.24 -6.00
CA ARG A 381 3.85 -32.11 -6.71
C ARG A 381 3.00 -32.64 -7.86
N THR A 382 1.70 -32.78 -7.62
CA THR A 382 0.74 -33.44 -8.52
C THR A 382 0.21 -32.53 -9.62
N THR A 383 0.29 -31.21 -9.44
CA THR A 383 -0.17 -30.23 -10.43
C THR A 383 1.01 -29.77 -11.26
N LEU A 384 0.91 -29.85 -12.59
CA LEU A 384 1.96 -29.37 -13.49
C LEU A 384 2.02 -27.85 -13.49
N PHE A 385 0.89 -27.18 -13.71
CA PHE A 385 0.82 -25.72 -13.79
C PHE A 385 -0.35 -25.17 -12.96
N TYR A 386 -0.10 -24.10 -12.21
CA TYR A 386 -1.11 -23.45 -11.39
C TYR A 386 -1.15 -21.93 -11.60
N PHE A 387 -2.35 -21.39 -11.79
CA PHE A 387 -2.63 -19.97 -11.71
C PHE A 387 -4.00 -19.73 -11.08
N ASN A 388 -4.03 -18.88 -10.05
CA ASN A 388 -5.25 -18.39 -9.43
C ASN A 388 -5.28 -16.86 -9.45
N GLY A 389 -6.29 -16.29 -10.10
CA GLY A 389 -6.43 -14.83 -10.20
C GLY A 389 -7.53 -14.40 -11.14
N ASN A 390 -7.73 -13.09 -11.24
CA ASN A 390 -8.74 -12.53 -12.13
C ASN A 390 -8.47 -12.91 -13.60
N LEU A 391 -9.40 -13.62 -14.23
CA LEU A 391 -9.33 -14.14 -15.60
C LEU A 391 -10.05 -13.26 -16.63
N GLY A 392 -10.49 -12.07 -16.23
CA GLY A 392 -11.17 -11.08 -17.07
C GLY A 392 -12.67 -11.35 -17.28
N PRO A 393 -13.30 -10.67 -18.26
CA PRO A 393 -14.76 -10.46 -18.27
C PRO A 393 -15.59 -11.73 -18.52
N ALA A 394 -14.96 -12.79 -19.06
CA ALA A 394 -15.60 -14.07 -19.33
C ALA A 394 -15.99 -14.85 -18.05
N TYR A 395 -15.45 -14.45 -16.89
CA TYR A 395 -15.66 -15.11 -15.60
C TYR A 395 -16.46 -14.22 -14.64
N GLU A 396 -17.13 -14.84 -13.68
CA GLU A 396 -17.92 -14.11 -12.66
C GLU A 396 -17.01 -13.27 -11.77
N GLY A 397 -17.42 -12.02 -11.49
CA GLY A 397 -16.59 -11.04 -10.78
C GLY A 397 -15.27 -10.67 -11.49
N GLY A 398 -15.06 -11.15 -12.72
CA GLY A 398 -13.89 -10.83 -13.53
C GLY A 398 -13.87 -9.37 -13.96
N ARG A 399 -12.67 -8.82 -14.11
CA ARG A 399 -12.48 -7.41 -14.47
C ARG A 399 -13.05 -7.14 -15.87
N PRO A 400 -13.84 -6.06 -16.09
CA PRO A 400 -14.51 -5.84 -17.38
C PRO A 400 -13.55 -5.48 -18.52
N GLU A 401 -12.43 -4.82 -18.23
CA GLU A 401 -11.44 -4.42 -19.23
C GLU A 401 -10.72 -5.63 -19.82
N ASP A 402 -10.87 -5.86 -21.12
CA ASP A 402 -10.21 -6.95 -21.84
C ASP A 402 -8.70 -6.72 -22.02
N THR A 403 -8.25 -5.47 -21.86
CA THR A 403 -6.85 -5.05 -21.84
C THR A 403 -6.15 -5.34 -20.51
N TYR A 404 -6.86 -5.68 -19.44
CA TYR A 404 -6.26 -6.04 -18.15
C TYR A 404 -5.24 -7.16 -18.32
N SER A 405 -4.08 -7.07 -17.64
CA SER A 405 -2.98 -8.02 -17.82
C SER A 405 -2.49 -8.09 -19.28
N MET A 406 -2.68 -7.04 -20.08
CA MET A 406 -2.40 -7.01 -21.52
C MET A 406 -3.08 -8.17 -22.30
N GLY A 407 -4.23 -8.64 -21.82
CA GLY A 407 -4.96 -9.77 -22.42
C GLY A 407 -4.39 -11.16 -22.11
N ILE A 408 -3.27 -11.26 -21.36
CA ILE A 408 -2.56 -12.53 -21.14
C ILE A 408 -3.41 -13.48 -20.28
N ARG A 409 -3.99 -13.01 -19.18
CA ARG A 409 -4.81 -13.85 -18.29
C ARG A 409 -6.08 -14.37 -18.96
N GLN A 410 -6.70 -13.53 -19.78
CA GLN A 410 -7.89 -13.85 -20.57
C GLN A 410 -7.55 -14.93 -21.60
N LYS A 411 -6.39 -14.81 -22.27
CA LYS A 411 -5.90 -15.82 -23.21
C LYS A 411 -5.58 -17.13 -22.50
N LEU A 412 -4.87 -17.08 -21.37
CA LEU A 412 -4.57 -18.24 -20.55
C LEU A 412 -5.86 -18.97 -20.14
N ALA A 413 -6.88 -18.22 -19.72
CA ALA A 413 -8.17 -18.77 -19.32
C ALA A 413 -8.95 -19.38 -20.49
N ALA A 414 -8.91 -18.77 -21.68
CA ALA A 414 -9.56 -19.31 -22.88
C ALA A 414 -8.93 -20.64 -23.34
N GLU A 415 -7.62 -20.81 -23.14
CA GLU A 415 -6.93 -22.06 -23.49
C GLU A 415 -7.01 -23.10 -22.36
N PHE A 416 -6.74 -22.73 -21.11
CA PHE A 416 -6.46 -23.69 -20.03
C PHE A 416 -7.39 -23.54 -18.81
N GLY A 417 -8.44 -22.71 -18.90
CA GLY A 417 -9.39 -22.49 -17.81
C GLY A 417 -9.91 -23.79 -17.22
N SER A 418 -9.63 -24.02 -15.93
CA SER A 418 -10.04 -25.23 -15.19
C SER A 418 -11.39 -25.07 -14.47
N THR A 419 -11.94 -23.86 -14.48
CA THR A 419 -13.29 -23.54 -14.00
C THR A 419 -14.18 -23.10 -15.16
N PRO A 420 -15.48 -23.47 -15.18
CA PRO A 420 -16.38 -23.00 -16.22
C PRO A 420 -16.47 -21.46 -16.27
N ASN A 421 -16.48 -20.92 -17.48
CA ASN A 421 -16.80 -19.51 -17.72
C ASN A 421 -18.32 -19.25 -17.60
N LYS A 422 -18.75 -18.00 -17.84
CA LYS A 422 -20.18 -17.60 -17.81
C LYS A 422 -21.07 -18.38 -18.79
N GLN A 423 -20.49 -19.01 -19.81
CA GLN A 423 -21.19 -19.86 -20.78
C GLN A 423 -21.14 -21.36 -20.43
N GLY A 424 -20.57 -21.71 -19.27
CA GLY A 424 -20.43 -23.09 -18.81
C GLY A 424 -19.28 -23.88 -19.44
N ASN A 425 -18.38 -23.22 -20.18
CA ASN A 425 -17.30 -23.89 -20.90
C ASN A 425 -15.97 -23.84 -20.13
N LEU A 426 -15.20 -24.93 -20.19
CA LEU A 426 -13.79 -24.97 -19.81
C LEU A 426 -12.88 -24.44 -20.91
N GLY A 427 -11.59 -24.28 -20.61
CA GLY A 427 -10.58 -23.93 -21.60
C GLY A 427 -10.45 -24.97 -22.72
N ARG A 428 -10.09 -24.52 -23.93
CA ARG A 428 -9.98 -25.37 -25.14
C ARG A 428 -9.01 -26.55 -25.00
N GLN A 429 -8.00 -26.38 -24.17
CA GLN A 429 -6.90 -27.30 -23.88
C GLN A 429 -6.90 -27.65 -22.39
N TYR A 430 -8.09 -27.74 -21.77
CA TYR A 430 -8.22 -28.18 -20.38
C TYR A 430 -7.47 -29.50 -20.14
N ALA A 431 -6.70 -29.53 -19.06
CA ALA A 431 -5.97 -30.71 -18.59
C ALA A 431 -6.14 -30.83 -17.08
N THR A 432 -6.19 -32.05 -16.55
CA THR A 432 -6.47 -32.32 -15.13
C THR A 432 -5.32 -31.92 -14.20
N ASP A 433 -4.09 -31.87 -14.71
CA ASP A 433 -2.88 -31.43 -14.00
C ASP A 433 -2.57 -29.94 -14.23
N VAL A 434 -3.46 -29.19 -14.88
CA VAL A 434 -3.35 -27.74 -15.09
C VAL A 434 -4.52 -27.04 -14.42
N THR A 435 -4.21 -26.15 -13.48
CA THR A 435 -5.21 -25.35 -12.76
C THR A 435 -5.09 -23.89 -13.18
N VAL A 436 -6.13 -23.35 -13.82
CA VAL A 436 -6.27 -21.92 -14.15
C VAL A 436 -7.66 -21.48 -13.72
N THR A 437 -7.75 -20.80 -12.59
CA THR A 437 -9.02 -20.48 -11.92
C THR A 437 -9.07 -19.04 -11.43
N TYR A 438 -10.29 -18.52 -11.31
CA TYR A 438 -10.57 -17.23 -10.64
C TYR A 438 -11.12 -17.40 -9.22
N LEU A 439 -11.46 -18.63 -8.84
CA LEU A 439 -12.04 -18.95 -7.55
C LEU A 439 -10.97 -18.88 -6.46
N ARG A 440 -11.20 -18.02 -5.46
CA ARG A 440 -10.32 -17.93 -4.28
C ARG A 440 -10.39 -19.22 -3.47
N THR A 441 -9.27 -19.59 -2.86
CA THR A 441 -9.12 -20.79 -2.03
C THR A 441 -8.44 -20.42 -0.72
N GLU A 442 -8.86 -21.05 0.39
CA GLU A 442 -8.19 -20.94 1.69
C GLU A 442 -6.89 -21.77 1.73
N LYS A 443 -6.70 -22.67 0.76
CA LYS A 443 -5.53 -23.55 0.64
C LYS A 443 -4.52 -23.06 -0.39
N TYR A 444 -4.53 -21.77 -0.72
CA TYR A 444 -3.72 -21.19 -1.79
C TYR A 444 -2.24 -21.58 -1.71
N TYR A 445 -1.61 -21.48 -0.54
CA TYR A 445 -0.21 -21.85 -0.38
C TYR A 445 0.05 -23.36 -0.50
N GLU A 446 -0.88 -24.21 -0.07
CA GLU A 446 -0.77 -25.66 -0.26
C GLU A 446 -0.91 -26.05 -1.74
N GLU A 447 -1.80 -25.38 -2.47
CA GLU A 447 -2.01 -25.58 -3.91
C GLU A 447 -0.76 -25.18 -4.71
N LEU A 448 -0.17 -24.03 -4.40
CA LEU A 448 1.14 -23.61 -4.94
C LEU A 448 2.24 -24.62 -4.60
N ALA A 449 2.31 -25.09 -3.36
CA ALA A 449 3.29 -26.07 -2.93
C ALA A 449 3.11 -27.45 -3.58
N SER A 450 1.90 -27.77 -4.02
CA SER A 450 1.56 -28.99 -4.75
C SER A 450 1.84 -28.88 -6.26
N SER A 451 2.24 -27.70 -6.73
CA SER A 451 2.43 -27.40 -8.15
C SER A 451 3.90 -27.36 -8.54
N VAL A 452 4.22 -27.79 -9.76
CA VAL A 452 5.58 -27.72 -10.32
C VAL A 452 5.86 -26.32 -10.82
N PHE A 453 4.96 -25.77 -11.65
CA PHE A 453 5.07 -24.45 -12.26
C PHE A 453 3.91 -23.55 -11.81
N CYS A 454 4.20 -22.29 -11.51
CA CYS A 454 3.19 -21.33 -11.09
C CYS A 454 3.22 -20.07 -11.95
N GLY A 455 2.07 -19.70 -12.50
CA GLY A 455 1.94 -18.55 -13.38
C GLY A 455 2.17 -17.23 -12.64
N VAL A 456 3.15 -16.47 -13.10
CA VAL A 456 3.42 -15.09 -12.66
C VAL A 456 3.02 -14.16 -13.80
N LEU A 457 1.73 -13.81 -13.81
CA LEU A 457 1.11 -12.98 -14.85
C LEU A 457 0.82 -11.57 -14.32
N PRO A 458 1.13 -10.51 -15.09
CA PRO A 458 0.96 -9.13 -14.65
C PRO A 458 -0.51 -8.78 -14.36
N GLY A 459 -0.73 -7.75 -13.55
CA GLY A 459 -2.00 -7.01 -13.48
C GLY A 459 -1.93 -5.81 -14.41
N ASP A 460 -1.93 -4.61 -13.85
CA ASP A 460 -1.69 -3.35 -14.57
C ASP A 460 -0.19 -2.98 -14.60
N GLY A 461 0.69 -3.97 -14.81
CA GLY A 461 2.15 -3.78 -14.86
C GLY A 461 2.91 -4.99 -14.36
N TRP A 462 2.96 -5.19 -13.04
CA TRP A 462 3.70 -6.29 -12.40
C TRP A 462 2.76 -7.34 -11.77
N SER A 463 3.33 -8.37 -11.14
CA SER A 463 2.56 -9.46 -10.50
C SER A 463 3.10 -9.80 -9.12
N GLY A 464 2.27 -9.59 -8.09
CA GLY A 464 2.55 -10.04 -6.72
C GLY A 464 2.48 -11.53 -6.49
N ARG A 465 2.61 -12.37 -7.52
CA ARG A 465 2.58 -13.83 -7.40
C ARG A 465 3.97 -14.45 -7.45
N MET A 466 4.99 -13.67 -7.79
CA MET A 466 6.35 -14.18 -7.91
C MET A 466 6.84 -14.69 -6.56
N GLU A 467 6.63 -13.90 -5.52
CA GLU A 467 7.02 -14.20 -4.15
C GLU A 467 6.25 -15.41 -3.61
N ASP A 468 4.93 -15.47 -3.84
CA ASP A 468 4.09 -16.61 -3.47
C ASP A 468 4.53 -17.90 -4.19
N SER A 469 5.04 -17.80 -5.41
CA SER A 469 5.54 -19.00 -6.10
C SER A 469 6.84 -19.48 -5.45
N MET A 470 7.77 -18.54 -5.24
CA MET A 470 9.10 -18.82 -4.69
C MET A 470 9.05 -19.34 -3.25
N LEU A 471 8.24 -18.73 -2.38
CA LEU A 471 8.11 -19.10 -0.96
C LEU A 471 7.48 -20.49 -0.76
N GLN A 472 6.75 -21.00 -1.76
CA GLN A 472 6.13 -22.34 -1.74
C GLN A 472 6.92 -23.34 -2.61
N GLY A 473 8.09 -22.95 -3.13
CA GLY A 473 8.97 -23.78 -3.96
C GLY A 473 8.37 -24.15 -5.31
N CYS A 474 7.34 -23.43 -5.75
CA CYS A 474 6.78 -23.56 -7.09
C CYS A 474 7.63 -22.75 -8.07
N ILE A 475 7.97 -23.32 -9.24
CA ILE A 475 8.83 -22.64 -10.21
C ILE A 475 8.02 -21.51 -10.87
N PRO A 476 8.40 -20.23 -10.68
CA PRO A 476 7.65 -19.12 -11.27
C PRO A 476 7.81 -19.11 -12.79
N VAL A 477 6.69 -19.10 -13.51
CA VAL A 477 6.61 -18.93 -14.96
C VAL A 477 6.15 -17.51 -15.26
N ILE A 478 7.11 -16.64 -15.57
CA ILE A 478 6.85 -15.23 -15.84
C ILE A 478 6.38 -15.06 -17.28
N ILE A 479 5.15 -14.56 -17.47
CA ILE A 479 4.57 -14.30 -18.79
C ILE A 479 4.19 -12.83 -18.89
N GLN A 480 4.94 -12.05 -19.67
CA GLN A 480 4.81 -10.59 -19.77
C GLN A 480 4.84 -10.09 -21.23
N SER A 481 4.60 -10.95 -22.21
CA SER A 481 4.53 -10.54 -23.63
C SER A 481 3.11 -10.09 -23.99
N VAL A 482 2.97 -8.94 -24.66
CA VAL A 482 1.67 -8.41 -25.09
C VAL A 482 0.95 -9.41 -25.99
N TYR A 483 -0.28 -9.80 -25.63
CA TYR A 483 -1.16 -10.49 -26.56
C TYR A 483 -1.85 -9.46 -27.45
N LYS A 484 -1.28 -9.16 -28.62
CA LYS A 484 -2.05 -8.47 -29.66
C LYS A 484 -3.06 -9.48 -30.22
N LYS A 485 -4.35 -9.24 -29.99
CA LYS A 485 -5.42 -9.85 -30.81
C LYS A 485 -5.02 -9.56 -32.25
N MET A 486 -4.68 -10.59 -33.04
CA MET A 486 -4.60 -10.42 -34.49
C MET A 486 -6.02 -10.02 -34.92
N THR A 487 -6.24 -8.71 -35.11
CA THR A 487 -7.35 -8.27 -35.91
C THR A 487 -7.11 -8.88 -37.28
N SER A 488 -8.01 -9.78 -37.67
CA SER A 488 -8.10 -10.21 -39.06
C SER A 488 -8.23 -8.95 -39.89
N GLN A 489 -7.15 -8.57 -40.59
CA GLN A 489 -7.28 -7.74 -41.76
C GLN A 489 -8.13 -8.55 -42.74
N THR A 490 -9.42 -8.31 -42.75
CA THR A 490 -10.24 -8.60 -43.92
C THR A 490 -9.79 -7.61 -44.98
N SER A 491 -9.08 -8.17 -45.96
CA SER A 491 -8.76 -7.57 -47.26
C SER A 491 -9.95 -6.91 -47.93
#